data_AF-A0A6N4T6C6-F1
#
_entry.id   AF-A0A6N4T6C6-F1
#
_cell.length_a   1.000
_cell.length_b   1.000
_cell.length_c   1.000
_cell.angle_alpha   90.00
_cell.angle_beta   90.00
_cell.angle_gamma   90.00
#
_symmetry.space_group_name_H-M   'P 1'
#
loop_
_entity.id
_entity.type
_entity.pdbx_description
1 polymer ?
#
loop_
_entity_poly.entity_id
_entity_poly.type
_entity_poly.pdbx_seq_one_letter_code
_entity_poly.pdbx_strand_id
1 'polypeptide(L)'
;MSTISTSLNTVVSPGVGQAQIQTQNVNPQLAPASSAPSSTSVSAPASSYQVNLRSSASGTVGQTYNQAAVVSASASTTVAPTAWWENKGDDHFSYLLEQNAVSATTTAGRFNGLASGLIERLHVTGANVKQAYITTSVDADAGSKAVAEAGQVSLSDLRDRPDQSLGLSVKLASGQKVSLSIKSNGNGLSVEASSDAELSETDSKALDKLAAGLEAAAQSYFGEQKINLNALSGFDTAVISSLELNIKSGDRQVDFRIDQSHHQLKLTSPSGVIDIDVKHDNAGLRGNATQREQAIQQFLGQIDSAAKRGHADEGLIAQYKEAFSAVQKINTTDDTGNLSALAPAKAPSFWDAGAGSLLTGLADFDAKITGETTTPNPLRLQESDYFNFQTSQKTTQEGQLSSGKISQKLESSLSAAFHLELKSGKKAELGESKNSQNYRYFKVDDHESSKLELGFEKNQLNSARLEKSHDRNLSISSYEFGKLIDSTTVPDKQTTVIDFSANATRDNTATEQALQRQRIITGLSGKIFL
;
A
#
# COMPACT_ATOMS: atom_id res chain seq x y z
N MET A 1 53.93 -22.77 -19.51
CA MET A 1 54.26 -23.89 -18.60
C MET A 1 52.98 -24.66 -18.31
N SER A 2 53.08 -25.92 -17.92
CA SER A 2 52.01 -26.93 -18.05
C SER A 2 50.71 -26.62 -17.31
N THR A 3 49.61 -26.97 -17.97
CA THR A 3 48.25 -27.08 -17.42
C THR A 3 48.14 -28.22 -16.41
N ILE A 4 47.35 -28.04 -15.34
CA ILE A 4 46.82 -29.13 -14.52
C ILE A 4 45.30 -29.04 -14.53
N SER A 5 44.66 -30.04 -15.12
CA SER A 5 43.22 -30.27 -15.05
C SER A 5 42.96 -31.37 -14.02
N THR A 6 42.01 -31.16 -13.10
CA THR A 6 41.60 -32.20 -12.16
C THR A 6 40.11 -32.47 -12.31
N SER A 7 39.78 -33.54 -13.02
CA SER A 7 38.44 -34.13 -13.06
C SER A 7 38.41 -35.38 -12.18
N LEU A 8 37.31 -35.60 -11.47
CA LEU A 8 37.04 -36.85 -10.76
C LEU A 8 35.54 -37.15 -10.88
N ASN A 9 35.23 -38.38 -11.31
CA ASN A 9 33.90 -38.78 -11.74
C ASN A 9 33.39 -39.97 -10.91
N THR A 10 32.13 -39.89 -10.47
CA THR A 10 31.18 -40.99 -10.18
C THR A 10 31.67 -42.35 -9.63
N VAL A 11 31.08 -42.78 -8.51
CA VAL A 11 30.54 -44.15 -8.35
C VAL A 11 29.18 -44.09 -7.64
N VAL A 12 28.21 -44.87 -8.13
CA VAL A 12 26.88 -45.10 -7.53
C VAL A 12 26.75 -46.59 -7.20
N SER A 13 26.18 -46.96 -6.04
CA SER A 13 25.52 -48.26 -5.82
C SER A 13 24.67 -48.29 -4.53
N PRO A 14 23.70 -49.23 -4.39
CA PRO A 14 22.47 -49.00 -3.62
C PRO A 14 22.37 -49.74 -2.28
N GLY A 15 21.40 -49.34 -1.45
CA GLY A 15 20.96 -50.05 -0.25
C GLY A 15 19.44 -50.06 -0.13
N VAL A 16 18.85 -51.22 0.14
CA VAL A 16 17.39 -51.47 0.11
C VAL A 16 16.83 -51.55 1.52
N GLY A 17 15.66 -50.95 1.77
CA GLY A 17 14.89 -51.10 3.01
C GLY A 17 13.39 -51.00 2.74
N GLN A 18 12.67 -52.11 2.87
CA GLN A 18 11.22 -52.16 2.64
C GLN A 18 10.45 -51.76 3.90
N ALA A 19 9.32 -51.06 3.73
CA ALA A 19 8.25 -50.98 4.71
C ALA A 19 6.91 -51.19 3.98
N GLN A 20 6.08 -52.11 4.49
CA GLN A 20 4.88 -52.58 3.80
C GLN A 20 3.70 -51.61 3.94
N ILE A 21 2.89 -51.53 2.88
CA ILE A 21 1.55 -50.94 2.91
C ILE A 21 0.57 -52.02 3.38
N GLN A 22 -0.22 -51.74 4.41
CA GLN A 22 -1.37 -52.57 4.78
C GLN A 22 -2.61 -51.69 5.02
N THR A 23 -3.66 -51.95 4.25
CA THR A 23 -4.94 -51.23 4.26
C THR A 23 -5.95 -51.88 5.21
N GLN A 24 -6.67 -51.11 6.04
CA GLN A 24 -7.96 -51.56 6.59
C GLN A 24 -8.87 -50.43 7.13
N ASN A 25 -10.12 -50.78 7.40
CA ASN A 25 -11.32 -49.95 7.63
C ASN A 25 -12.21 -50.72 8.67
N VAL A 26 -13.19 -50.19 9.42
CA VAL A 26 -14.06 -49.00 9.24
C VAL A 26 -14.48 -48.40 10.60
N ASN A 27 -14.85 -47.10 10.59
CA ASN A 27 -15.84 -46.45 11.47
C ASN A 27 -15.46 -46.06 12.93
N PRO A 28 -16.12 -45.04 13.53
CA PRO A 28 -15.80 -44.49 14.86
C PRO A 28 -16.82 -44.85 15.97
N GLN A 29 -16.41 -44.83 17.25
CA GLN A 29 -17.38 -44.78 18.38
C GLN A 29 -16.84 -44.15 19.70
N LEU A 30 -17.52 -43.07 20.12
CA LEU A 30 -17.80 -42.49 21.46
C LEU A 30 -17.06 -42.96 22.76
N ALA A 31 -16.40 -41.99 23.42
CA ALA A 31 -16.46 -41.60 24.87
C ALA A 31 -16.09 -42.61 26.02
N PRO A 32 -15.96 -42.22 27.32
CA PRO A 32 -15.70 -40.93 28.00
C PRO A 32 -14.53 -40.95 29.05
N ALA A 33 -14.34 -39.84 29.82
CA ALA A 33 -13.91 -39.66 31.25
C ALA A 33 -13.17 -40.78 32.06
N SER A 34 -12.31 -40.54 33.08
CA SER A 34 -11.76 -39.36 33.80
C SER A 34 -10.72 -39.84 34.85
N SER A 35 -9.66 -39.07 35.17
CA SER A 35 -9.11 -38.93 36.55
C SER A 35 -7.94 -37.91 36.65
N ALA A 36 -7.95 -37.10 37.71
CA ALA A 36 -6.88 -36.19 38.17
C ALA A 36 -6.30 -36.72 39.53
N PRO A 37 -5.44 -36.05 40.35
CA PRO A 37 -4.98 -34.63 40.42
C PRO A 37 -3.42 -34.49 40.40
N SER A 38 -2.73 -33.34 40.59
CA SER A 38 -2.92 -32.21 41.54
C SER A 38 -2.03 -30.96 41.28
N SER A 39 -2.56 -29.76 41.62
CA SER A 39 -1.92 -28.49 42.12
C SER A 39 -0.62 -27.91 41.46
N THR A 40 -0.44 -26.60 41.20
CA THR A 40 -0.98 -25.38 41.89
C THR A 40 -0.84 -24.09 41.04
N SER A 41 -1.85 -23.17 41.09
CA SER A 41 -1.87 -21.67 40.97
C SER A 41 -0.82 -20.87 40.15
N VAL A 42 -1.11 -19.72 39.48
CA VAL A 42 -1.83 -18.52 39.97
C VAL A 42 -2.53 -17.70 38.84
N SER A 43 -3.78 -17.29 39.11
CA SER A 43 -4.58 -16.09 38.73
C SER A 43 -4.38 -15.29 37.41
N ALA A 44 -5.52 -14.94 36.79
CA ALA A 44 -5.71 -13.84 35.84
C ALA A 44 -7.05 -13.11 36.12
N PRO A 45 -7.20 -11.82 35.81
CA PRO A 45 -8.51 -11.16 35.73
C PRO A 45 -8.95 -10.90 34.28
N ALA A 46 -10.16 -11.33 33.94
CA ALA A 46 -10.86 -10.84 32.76
C ALA A 46 -11.64 -9.57 33.11
N SER A 47 -11.72 -8.61 32.19
CA SER A 47 -12.55 -7.41 32.31
C SER A 47 -13.60 -7.38 31.22
N SER A 48 -14.87 -7.45 31.62
CA SER A 48 -16.01 -7.12 30.78
C SER A 48 -16.58 -5.77 31.26
N TYR A 49 -16.93 -4.89 30.33
CA TYR A 49 -17.77 -3.72 30.63
C TYR A 49 -18.85 -3.57 29.57
N GLN A 50 -20.07 -3.29 30.05
CA GLN A 50 -21.27 -3.20 29.24
C GLN A 50 -21.57 -1.77 28.81
N VAL A 51 -22.31 -1.65 27.71
CA VAL A 51 -22.99 -0.42 27.30
C VAL A 51 -23.98 0.01 28.39
N ASN A 52 -23.98 1.31 28.73
CA ASN A 52 -25.10 1.96 29.41
C ASN A 52 -25.44 3.27 28.69
N LEU A 53 -26.46 3.22 27.84
CA LEU A 53 -27.19 4.40 27.39
C LEU A 53 -28.07 4.88 28.56
N ARG A 54 -27.99 6.14 28.96
CA ARG A 54 -29.08 6.82 29.69
C ARG A 54 -29.06 8.33 29.51
N SER A 55 -30.26 8.87 29.40
CA SER A 55 -30.58 10.22 28.96
C SER A 55 -30.78 11.21 30.12
N SER A 56 -30.52 12.48 29.83
CA SER A 56 -31.21 13.68 30.36
C SER A 56 -31.64 13.70 31.84
N ALA A 57 -30.92 14.47 32.66
CA ALA A 57 -31.47 15.11 33.86
C ALA A 57 -30.82 16.48 34.08
N SER A 58 -31.63 17.53 34.31
CA SER A 58 -31.14 18.87 34.63
C SER A 58 -30.45 18.90 35.99
N GLY A 59 -29.30 19.56 36.07
CA GLY A 59 -28.58 19.80 37.32
C GLY A 59 -27.65 21.01 37.21
N THR A 60 -28.07 22.14 37.79
CA THR A 60 -27.20 23.30 38.03
C THR A 60 -26.31 23.04 39.26
N VAL A 61 -25.24 23.83 39.42
CA VAL A 61 -24.16 23.76 40.44
C VAL A 61 -22.98 22.86 40.01
N GLY A 62 -21.74 23.34 40.00
CA GLY A 62 -21.25 24.71 40.20
C GLY A 62 -19.73 24.77 40.08
N GLN A 63 -19.19 25.74 39.34
CA GLN A 63 -17.75 25.93 39.18
C GLN A 63 -17.26 27.06 40.10
N THR A 64 -16.62 26.69 41.20
CA THR A 64 -15.94 27.63 42.11
C THR A 64 -14.46 27.27 42.19
N TYR A 65 -13.64 27.77 41.27
CA TYR A 65 -12.19 27.81 41.42
C TYR A 65 -11.80 29.11 42.13
N ASN A 66 -11.77 29.06 43.48
CA ASN A 66 -11.15 30.10 44.29
C ASN A 66 -9.81 29.56 44.82
N GLN A 67 -8.70 29.94 44.19
CA GLN A 67 -7.38 29.88 44.82
C GLN A 67 -6.97 31.30 45.22
N ALA A 68 -7.31 31.68 46.45
CA ALA A 68 -6.90 32.96 47.01
C ALA A 68 -5.42 32.90 47.42
N ALA A 69 -4.56 33.55 46.66
CA ALA A 69 -3.19 33.86 47.05
C ALA A 69 -2.95 35.37 46.84
N VAL A 70 -2.82 36.12 47.93
CA VAL A 70 -2.55 37.56 47.90
C VAL A 70 -1.13 37.81 48.40
N VAL A 71 -0.16 38.02 47.51
CA VAL A 71 0.88 39.06 47.67
C VAL A 71 1.48 39.46 46.32
N SER A 72 1.83 40.75 46.21
CA SER A 72 2.84 41.34 45.30
C SER A 72 2.54 41.41 43.80
N ALA A 73 2.20 42.63 43.36
CA ALA A 73 2.19 43.00 41.96
C ALA A 73 3.61 42.97 41.35
N SER A 74 3.82 42.02 40.44
CA SER A 74 4.67 42.18 39.27
C SER A 74 3.77 41.98 38.05
N ALA A 75 3.91 42.81 37.03
CA ALA A 75 3.10 42.70 35.81
C ALA A 75 3.58 41.51 34.95
N SER A 76 3.31 40.29 35.42
CA SER A 76 3.22 39.13 34.54
C SER A 76 1.92 39.25 33.78
N THR A 77 1.99 39.47 32.47
CA THR A 77 0.87 39.21 31.56
C THR A 77 0.56 37.73 31.62
N THR A 78 -0.44 37.36 32.42
CA THR A 78 -0.99 36.00 32.47
C THR A 78 -1.69 35.72 31.15
N VAL A 79 -0.96 35.14 30.21
CA VAL A 79 -1.49 34.63 28.94
C VAL A 79 -2.34 33.40 29.25
N ALA A 80 -3.62 33.44 28.87
CA ALA A 80 -4.58 32.37 29.11
C ALA A 80 -5.04 31.74 27.79
N PRO A 81 -5.10 30.39 27.69
CA PRO A 81 -5.62 29.73 26.51
C PRO A 81 -7.12 30.05 26.36
N THR A 82 -7.46 30.82 25.34
CA THR A 82 -8.81 31.32 25.08
C THR A 82 -9.36 30.69 23.80
N ALA A 83 -10.53 30.07 23.89
CA ALA A 83 -11.18 29.40 22.76
C ALA A 83 -11.82 30.41 21.79
N TRP A 84 -11.68 30.14 20.50
CA TRP A 84 -12.28 30.90 19.40
C TRP A 84 -12.90 29.96 18.37
N TRP A 85 -13.96 30.44 17.72
CA TRP A 85 -14.79 29.71 16.77
C TRP A 85 -15.00 30.51 15.48
N GLU A 86 -14.87 29.88 14.31
CA GLU A 86 -15.20 30.52 13.03
C GLU A 86 -16.71 30.54 12.78
N ASN A 87 -17.40 29.40 12.99
CA ASN A 87 -18.85 29.23 12.77
C ASN A 87 -19.42 28.15 13.72
N LYS A 88 -19.53 28.43 15.03
CA LYS A 88 -20.11 27.45 15.98
C LYS A 88 -21.59 27.18 15.66
N GLY A 89 -22.00 25.92 15.70
CA GLY A 89 -23.41 25.52 15.71
C GLY A 89 -23.82 24.93 17.06
N ASP A 90 -25.12 24.96 17.35
CA ASP A 90 -25.72 24.34 18.55
C ASP A 90 -26.09 22.88 18.26
N ASP A 91 -25.08 22.07 17.93
CA ASP A 91 -25.25 20.70 17.43
C ASP A 91 -24.17 19.74 17.94
N HIS A 92 -24.44 18.43 17.83
CA HIS A 92 -23.54 17.38 18.29
C HIS A 92 -22.17 17.42 17.59
N PHE A 93 -22.14 17.81 16.31
CA PHE A 93 -20.91 17.91 15.54
C PHE A 93 -19.98 19.00 16.07
N SER A 94 -20.52 20.17 16.43
CA SER A 94 -19.74 21.25 17.02
C SER A 94 -19.19 20.86 18.40
N TYR A 95 -19.95 20.10 19.19
CA TYR A 95 -19.44 19.50 20.43
C TYR A 95 -18.32 18.49 20.17
N LEU A 96 -18.46 17.62 19.16
CA LEU A 96 -17.42 16.65 18.79
C LEU A 96 -16.13 17.33 18.32
N LEU A 97 -16.23 18.41 17.53
CA LEU A 97 -15.06 19.19 17.08
C LEU A 97 -14.31 19.82 18.27
N GLU A 98 -15.03 20.40 19.22
CA GLU A 98 -14.46 20.96 20.46
C GLU A 98 -13.85 19.87 21.35
N GLN A 99 -14.53 18.73 21.52
CA GLN A 99 -14.02 17.58 22.27
C GLN A 99 -12.72 17.05 21.65
N ASN A 100 -12.66 16.90 20.33
CA ASN A 100 -11.48 16.41 19.63
C ASN A 100 -10.34 17.44 19.57
N ALA A 101 -10.65 18.75 19.62
CA ALA A 101 -9.64 19.80 19.66
C ALA A 101 -8.99 19.93 21.05
N VAL A 102 -9.77 19.75 22.12
CA VAL A 102 -9.35 20.02 23.51
C VAL A 102 -8.97 18.76 24.30
N SER A 103 -9.70 17.65 24.12
CA SER A 103 -9.64 16.48 25.01
C SER A 103 -8.89 15.29 24.42
N ALA A 104 -8.59 15.30 23.13
CA ALA A 104 -7.91 14.20 22.46
C ALA A 104 -6.43 14.12 22.86
N THR A 105 -6.02 12.98 23.42
CA THR A 105 -4.65 12.73 23.89
C THR A 105 -3.72 12.14 22.82
N THR A 106 -4.25 11.82 21.64
CA THR A 106 -3.50 11.27 20.50
C THR A 106 -3.90 11.98 19.21
N THR A 107 -2.98 12.04 18.23
CA THR A 107 -3.24 12.60 16.91
C THR A 107 -4.47 11.98 16.25
N ALA A 108 -4.57 10.65 16.28
CA ALA A 108 -5.71 9.90 15.74
C ALA A 108 -7.04 10.26 16.44
N GLY A 109 -7.02 10.45 17.76
CA GLY A 109 -8.18 10.89 18.53
C GLY A 109 -8.75 12.25 18.10
N ARG A 110 -7.94 13.12 17.49
CA ARG A 110 -8.38 14.44 16.99
C ARG A 110 -9.25 14.35 15.73
N PHE A 111 -9.15 13.26 14.98
CA PHE A 111 -9.96 13.03 13.78
C PHE A 111 -11.24 12.23 14.05
N ASN A 112 -11.33 11.58 15.22
CA ASN A 112 -12.34 10.59 15.57
C ASN A 112 -13.78 11.06 15.32
N GLY A 113 -14.44 10.46 14.34
CA GLY A 113 -15.84 10.68 13.99
C GLY A 113 -16.11 11.96 13.21
N LEU A 114 -15.09 12.79 12.95
CA LEU A 114 -15.26 14.04 12.21
C LEU A 114 -15.62 13.78 10.74
N ALA A 115 -15.06 12.73 10.12
CA ALA A 115 -15.38 12.37 8.75
C ALA A 115 -16.87 12.02 8.60
N SER A 116 -17.37 11.11 9.43
CA SER A 116 -18.79 10.72 9.44
C SER A 116 -19.71 11.88 9.80
N GLY A 117 -19.38 12.64 10.84
CA GLY A 117 -20.20 13.78 11.27
C GLY A 117 -20.26 14.92 10.25
N LEU A 118 -19.23 15.11 9.42
CA LEU A 118 -19.25 16.07 8.32
C LEU A 118 -20.15 15.64 7.17
N ILE A 119 -20.15 14.35 6.83
CA ILE A 119 -21.02 13.80 5.77
C ILE A 119 -22.48 13.77 6.23
N GLU A 120 -22.74 13.35 7.47
CA GLU A 120 -24.07 13.43 8.10
C GLU A 120 -24.60 14.87 8.10
N ARG A 121 -23.77 15.85 8.49
CA ARG A 121 -24.17 17.26 8.51
C ARG A 121 -24.41 17.82 7.11
N LEU A 122 -23.59 17.46 6.13
CA LEU A 122 -23.77 17.86 4.72
C LEU A 122 -25.11 17.32 4.18
N HIS A 123 -25.47 16.08 4.51
CA HIS A 123 -26.77 15.48 4.17
C HIS A 123 -27.94 16.19 4.90
N VAL A 124 -27.88 16.30 6.22
CA VAL A 124 -28.99 16.85 7.04
C VAL A 124 -29.27 18.33 6.77
N THR A 125 -28.24 19.12 6.46
CA THR A 125 -28.40 20.56 6.22
C THR A 125 -28.59 20.93 4.74
N GLY A 126 -28.24 20.04 3.81
CA GLY A 126 -28.21 20.33 2.38
C GLY A 126 -27.24 21.47 1.99
N ALA A 127 -26.31 21.84 2.87
CA ALA A 127 -25.49 23.03 2.77
C ALA A 127 -24.03 22.76 3.10
N ASN A 128 -23.13 23.53 2.49
CA ASN A 128 -21.69 23.43 2.74
C ASN A 128 -21.37 23.74 4.22
N VAL A 129 -20.59 22.86 4.84
CA VAL A 129 -20.13 22.98 6.23
C VAL A 129 -18.75 23.62 6.23
N LYS A 130 -18.55 24.62 7.08
CA LYS A 130 -17.22 25.21 7.33
C LYS A 130 -17.14 25.68 8.77
N GLN A 131 -16.34 25.00 9.59
CA GLN A 131 -16.16 25.33 11.01
C GLN A 131 -14.70 25.22 11.43
N ALA A 132 -14.33 25.89 12.51
CA ALA A 132 -13.05 25.69 13.17
C ALA A 132 -13.16 25.98 14.67
N TYR A 133 -12.40 25.22 15.45
CA TYR A 133 -12.13 25.46 16.87
C TYR A 133 -10.64 25.74 17.04
N ILE A 134 -10.28 26.89 17.63
CA ILE A 134 -8.91 27.31 17.87
C ILE A 134 -8.74 27.67 19.35
N THR A 135 -7.69 27.17 20.00
CA THR A 135 -7.15 27.72 21.24
C THR A 135 -6.12 28.80 20.90
N THR A 136 -6.32 29.99 21.44
CA THR A 136 -5.44 31.15 21.22
C THR A 136 -4.74 31.52 22.51
N SER A 137 -3.50 32.00 22.41
CA SER A 137 -2.73 32.51 23.53
C SER A 137 -2.79 34.04 23.54
N VAL A 138 -3.67 34.59 24.37
CA VAL A 138 -3.89 36.03 24.55
C VAL A 138 -3.80 36.37 26.04
N ASP A 139 -3.54 37.64 26.38
CA ASP A 139 -3.60 38.09 27.78
C ASP A 139 -4.97 37.81 28.39
N ALA A 140 -5.04 37.41 29.67
CA ALA A 140 -6.29 37.06 30.34
C ALA A 140 -7.34 38.21 30.35
N ASP A 141 -6.89 39.46 30.27
CA ASP A 141 -7.74 40.66 30.20
C ASP A 141 -8.04 41.11 28.75
N ALA A 142 -7.65 40.33 27.74
CA ALA A 142 -7.84 40.66 26.34
C ALA A 142 -9.33 40.70 25.95
N GLY A 143 -9.80 41.87 25.51
CA GLY A 143 -11.17 42.03 25.02
C GLY A 143 -11.45 41.19 23.76
N SER A 144 -12.72 40.83 23.54
CA SER A 144 -13.16 39.88 22.50
C SER A 144 -12.65 40.16 21.09
N LYS A 145 -12.36 41.43 20.75
CA LYS A 145 -11.75 41.80 19.48
C LYS A 145 -10.33 41.21 19.31
N ALA A 146 -9.48 41.30 20.33
CA ALA A 146 -8.13 40.77 20.28
C ALA A 146 -8.13 39.22 20.19
N VAL A 147 -9.07 38.58 20.89
CA VAL A 147 -9.32 37.12 20.77
C VAL A 147 -9.71 36.75 19.34
N ALA A 148 -10.61 37.53 18.71
CA ALA A 148 -11.04 37.28 17.33
C ALA A 148 -9.93 37.52 16.30
N GLU A 149 -9.11 38.56 16.47
CA GLU A 149 -7.95 38.84 15.60
C GLU A 149 -6.89 37.71 15.73
N ALA A 150 -6.58 37.28 16.95
CA ALA A 150 -5.68 36.14 17.19
C ALA A 150 -6.23 34.83 16.60
N GLY A 151 -7.53 34.56 16.81
CA GLY A 151 -8.20 33.38 16.27
C GLY A 151 -8.17 33.31 14.75
N GLN A 152 -8.40 34.44 14.07
CA GLN A 152 -8.34 34.53 12.62
C GLN A 152 -6.92 34.31 12.06
N VAL A 153 -5.89 34.81 12.75
CA VAL A 153 -4.48 34.57 12.37
C VAL A 153 -4.14 33.08 12.54
N SER A 154 -4.45 32.49 13.70
CA SER A 154 -4.20 31.08 13.98
C SER A 154 -4.99 30.12 13.08
N LEU A 155 -6.22 30.50 12.67
CA LEU A 155 -6.99 29.76 11.67
C LEU A 155 -6.34 29.80 10.29
N SER A 156 -5.75 30.93 9.90
CA SER A 156 -5.07 31.07 8.61
C SER A 156 -3.82 30.18 8.58
N ASP A 157 -3.00 30.22 9.64
CA ASP A 157 -1.85 29.33 9.80
C ASP A 157 -2.27 27.84 9.81
N LEU A 158 -3.31 27.45 10.55
CA LEU A 158 -3.85 26.09 10.55
C LEU A 158 -4.28 25.62 9.14
N ARG A 159 -4.80 26.53 8.31
CA ARG A 159 -5.28 26.20 6.96
C ARG A 159 -4.15 26.11 5.94
N ASP A 160 -3.14 26.97 6.05
CA ASP A 160 -2.00 27.00 5.12
C ASP A 160 -0.92 25.99 5.50
N ARG A 161 -0.75 25.72 6.80
CA ARG A 161 0.36 24.96 7.39
C ARG A 161 -0.09 23.99 8.49
N PRO A 162 -1.06 23.08 8.25
CA PRO A 162 -1.46 22.09 9.24
C PRO A 162 -0.33 21.10 9.56
N ASP A 163 -0.25 20.68 10.83
CA ASP A 163 0.63 19.58 11.26
C ASP A 163 0.13 18.24 10.71
N GLN A 164 -1.21 18.07 10.66
CA GLN A 164 -1.88 16.94 10.04
C GLN A 164 -3.09 17.38 9.20
N SER A 165 -3.33 16.72 8.07
CA SER A 165 -4.52 16.94 7.27
C SER A 165 -5.08 15.64 6.70
N LEU A 166 -6.40 15.62 6.53
CA LEU A 166 -7.17 14.57 5.89
C LEU A 166 -8.08 15.23 4.85
N GLY A 167 -7.94 14.86 3.58
CA GLY A 167 -8.71 15.39 2.46
C GLY A 167 -9.34 14.27 1.66
N LEU A 168 -10.62 14.44 1.30
CA LEU A 168 -11.37 13.54 0.43
C LEU A 168 -11.97 14.34 -0.72
N SER A 169 -11.93 13.78 -1.93
CA SER A 169 -12.71 14.26 -3.07
C SER A 169 -13.37 13.06 -3.72
N VAL A 170 -14.70 13.11 -3.89
CA VAL A 170 -15.51 12.02 -4.41
C VAL A 170 -16.29 12.55 -5.60
N LYS A 171 -16.25 11.83 -6.73
CA LYS A 171 -17.10 12.09 -7.88
C LYS A 171 -18.14 11.00 -8.00
N LEU A 172 -19.40 11.36 -7.81
CA LEU A 172 -20.54 10.45 -7.91
C LEU A 172 -20.85 10.12 -9.38
N ALA A 173 -21.52 9.00 -9.62
CA ALA A 173 -21.93 8.55 -10.96
C ALA A 173 -22.92 9.52 -11.62
N SER A 174 -23.65 10.30 -10.82
CA SER A 174 -24.47 11.45 -11.23
C SER A 174 -23.64 12.64 -11.75
N GLY A 175 -22.31 12.61 -11.65
CA GLY A 175 -21.39 13.67 -12.05
C GLY A 175 -21.11 14.71 -10.96
N GLN A 176 -21.88 14.71 -9.88
CA GLN A 176 -21.71 15.57 -8.71
C GLN A 176 -20.35 15.32 -8.03
N LYS A 177 -19.76 16.37 -7.44
CA LYS A 177 -18.59 16.24 -6.58
C LYS A 177 -18.94 16.52 -5.12
N VAL A 178 -18.25 15.80 -4.25
CA VAL A 178 -18.26 16.01 -2.80
C VAL A 178 -16.81 16.14 -2.35
N SER A 179 -16.52 17.15 -1.54
CA SER A 179 -15.19 17.40 -0.98
C SER A 179 -15.28 17.50 0.52
N LEU A 180 -14.26 16.99 1.20
CA LEU A 180 -14.10 17.01 2.66
C LEU A 180 -12.65 17.37 2.99
N SER A 181 -12.44 18.26 3.95
CA SER A 181 -11.12 18.58 4.50
C SER A 181 -11.20 18.72 6.01
N ILE A 182 -10.32 18.01 6.71
CA ILE A 182 -10.08 18.13 8.15
C ILE A 182 -8.59 18.49 8.31
N LYS A 183 -8.31 19.61 8.98
CA LYS A 183 -6.97 20.12 9.23
C LYS A 183 -6.75 20.28 10.73
N SER A 184 -5.56 19.89 11.19
CA SER A 184 -5.17 19.78 12.58
C SER A 184 -3.78 20.38 12.80
N ASN A 185 -3.65 21.23 13.82
CA ASN A 185 -2.35 21.67 14.36
C ASN A 185 -2.43 21.74 15.89
N GLY A 186 -1.31 21.93 16.58
CA GLY A 186 -1.27 21.98 18.05
C GLY A 186 -2.28 22.94 18.72
N ASN A 187 -2.80 23.94 18.00
CA ASN A 187 -3.72 24.96 18.50
C ASN A 187 -5.19 24.76 18.07
N GLY A 188 -5.52 23.78 17.22
CA GLY A 188 -6.92 23.62 16.82
C GLY A 188 -7.24 22.65 15.70
N LEU A 189 -8.52 22.65 15.31
CA LEU A 189 -9.11 21.87 14.23
C LEU A 189 -9.94 22.78 13.32
N SER A 190 -9.78 22.61 12.01
CA SER A 190 -10.62 23.24 10.98
C SER A 190 -11.22 22.14 10.11
N VAL A 191 -12.51 22.27 9.81
CA VAL A 191 -13.28 21.31 9.03
C VAL A 191 -14.09 22.01 7.95
N GLU A 192 -14.12 21.39 6.78
CA GLU A 192 -14.85 21.89 5.60
C GLU A 192 -15.43 20.69 4.84
N ALA A 193 -16.70 20.77 4.46
CA ALA A 193 -17.37 19.79 3.62
C ALA A 193 -18.31 20.50 2.64
N SER A 194 -18.29 20.09 1.37
CA SER A 194 -19.08 20.74 0.33
C SER A 194 -19.56 19.78 -0.74
N SER A 195 -20.71 20.06 -1.34
CA SER A 195 -21.16 19.41 -2.57
C SER A 195 -21.57 20.43 -3.63
N ASP A 196 -21.38 20.06 -4.90
CA ASP A 196 -21.81 20.88 -6.04
C ASP A 196 -23.35 20.97 -6.17
N ALA A 197 -24.10 20.04 -5.56
CA ALA A 197 -25.57 20.00 -5.58
C ALA A 197 -26.14 19.24 -4.35
N GLU A 198 -27.47 19.16 -4.25
CA GLU A 198 -28.16 18.43 -3.17
C GLU A 198 -27.99 16.90 -3.34
N LEU A 199 -27.52 16.23 -2.29
CA LEU A 199 -27.21 14.80 -2.31
C LEU A 199 -28.48 13.95 -2.25
N SER A 200 -28.60 12.95 -3.12
CA SER A 200 -29.69 11.97 -3.01
C SER A 200 -29.50 11.05 -1.80
N GLU A 201 -30.57 10.36 -1.38
CA GLU A 201 -30.50 9.36 -0.31
C GLU A 201 -29.52 8.22 -0.65
N THR A 202 -29.42 7.84 -1.93
CA THR A 202 -28.48 6.82 -2.42
C THR A 202 -27.03 7.32 -2.36
N ASP A 203 -26.77 8.54 -2.82
CA ASP A 203 -25.43 9.15 -2.75
C ASP A 203 -24.96 9.26 -1.30
N SER A 204 -25.85 9.75 -0.41
CA SER A 204 -25.58 9.94 1.01
C SER A 204 -25.22 8.61 1.69
N LYS A 205 -26.00 7.54 1.45
CA LYS A 205 -25.71 6.19 1.97
C LYS A 205 -24.40 5.57 1.46
N ALA A 206 -23.95 5.95 0.27
CA ALA A 206 -22.64 5.52 -0.24
C ALA A 206 -21.50 6.29 0.44
N LEU A 207 -21.70 7.60 0.65
CA LEU A 207 -20.77 8.48 1.36
C LEU A 207 -20.63 8.10 2.85
N ASP A 208 -21.69 7.69 3.54
CA ASP A 208 -21.64 7.22 4.93
C ASP A 208 -20.72 6.00 5.12
N LYS A 209 -20.82 5.02 4.20
CA LYS A 209 -19.94 3.84 4.19
C LYS A 209 -18.48 4.24 3.97
N LEU A 210 -18.26 5.16 3.04
CA LEU A 210 -16.93 5.71 2.74
C LEU A 210 -16.36 6.51 3.93
N ALA A 211 -17.21 7.20 4.70
CA ALA A 211 -16.82 7.93 5.91
C ALA A 211 -16.23 6.99 6.97
N ALA A 212 -16.89 5.86 7.23
CA ALA A 212 -16.39 4.84 8.15
C ALA A 212 -15.07 4.22 7.67
N GLY A 213 -14.92 4.02 6.35
CA GLY A 213 -13.68 3.57 5.73
C GLY A 213 -12.53 4.58 5.87
N LEU A 214 -12.82 5.85 5.64
CA LEU A 214 -11.90 6.97 5.78
C LEU A 214 -11.47 7.16 7.23
N GLU A 215 -12.39 7.06 8.18
CA GLU A 215 -12.10 7.11 9.60
C GLU A 215 -11.14 6.00 10.01
N ALA A 216 -11.40 4.75 9.60
CA ALA A 216 -10.50 3.63 9.87
C ALA A 216 -9.10 3.81 9.25
N ALA A 217 -9.02 4.38 8.05
CA ALA A 217 -7.75 4.72 7.41
C ALA A 217 -7.01 5.84 8.17
N ALA A 218 -7.71 6.88 8.60
CA ALA A 218 -7.16 7.98 9.40
C ALA A 218 -6.68 7.50 10.78
N GLN A 219 -7.46 6.69 11.48
CA GLN A 219 -7.07 6.12 12.78
C GLN A 219 -5.81 5.23 12.65
N SER A 220 -5.75 4.38 11.61
CA SER A 220 -4.58 3.54 11.34
C SER A 220 -3.35 4.36 10.97
N TYR A 221 -3.50 5.43 10.18
CA TYR A 221 -2.38 6.26 9.75
C TYR A 221 -1.86 7.19 10.83
N PHE A 222 -2.74 7.91 11.53
CA PHE A 222 -2.35 8.83 12.61
C PHE A 222 -1.99 8.10 13.92
N GLY A 223 -2.37 6.83 14.08
CA GLY A 223 -2.04 5.98 15.23
C GLY A 223 -0.84 5.04 15.00
N GLU A 224 -0.90 4.21 13.95
CA GLU A 224 0.10 3.16 13.67
C GLU A 224 1.04 3.50 12.49
N GLN A 225 0.83 4.62 11.80
CA GLN A 225 1.53 4.99 10.55
C GLN A 225 1.33 4.03 9.37
N LYS A 226 0.29 3.18 9.43
CA LYS A 226 -0.11 2.25 8.36
C LYS A 226 -1.32 2.78 7.60
N ILE A 227 -1.50 2.34 6.35
CA ILE A 227 -2.64 2.73 5.53
C ILE A 227 -3.57 1.53 5.38
N ASN A 228 -4.71 1.55 6.08
CA ASN A 228 -5.74 0.52 5.89
C ASN A 228 -6.57 0.78 4.63
N LEU A 229 -6.01 0.46 3.46
CA LEU A 229 -6.69 0.59 2.17
C LEU A 229 -7.89 -0.36 2.02
N ASN A 230 -7.95 -1.47 2.79
CA ASN A 230 -9.10 -2.39 2.76
C ASN A 230 -10.38 -1.73 3.28
N ALA A 231 -10.25 -0.75 4.19
CA ALA A 231 -11.38 0.05 4.65
C ALA A 231 -11.95 0.96 3.54
N LEU A 232 -11.15 1.24 2.50
CA LEU A 232 -11.50 2.09 1.36
C LEU A 232 -11.80 1.30 0.09
N SER A 233 -11.65 -0.03 0.10
CA SER A 233 -11.68 -0.86 -1.13
C SER A 233 -13.06 -1.43 -1.48
N GLY A 234 -14.11 -1.05 -0.75
CA GLY A 234 -15.47 -1.60 -0.85
C GLY A 234 -16.55 -0.56 -1.12
N PHE A 235 -16.21 0.58 -1.73
CA PHE A 235 -17.22 1.56 -2.16
C PHE A 235 -17.95 1.09 -3.41
N ASP A 236 -19.21 1.50 -3.54
CA ASP A 236 -20.06 1.11 -4.67
C ASP A 236 -19.65 1.89 -5.93
N THR A 237 -19.00 1.20 -6.89
CA THR A 237 -18.55 1.79 -8.15
C THR A 237 -19.68 2.17 -9.11
N ALA A 238 -20.93 1.73 -8.84
CA ALA A 238 -22.11 2.21 -9.56
C ALA A 238 -22.61 3.56 -9.02
N VAL A 239 -22.20 3.96 -7.81
CA VAL A 239 -22.56 5.25 -7.18
C VAL A 239 -21.38 6.22 -7.15
N ILE A 240 -20.15 5.72 -6.95
CA ILE A 240 -18.91 6.52 -6.88
C ILE A 240 -18.04 6.19 -8.10
N SER A 241 -17.90 7.16 -9.00
CA SER A 241 -17.12 7.06 -10.24
C SER A 241 -15.61 7.27 -10.04
N SER A 242 -15.24 8.11 -9.07
CA SER A 242 -13.85 8.26 -8.64
C SER A 242 -13.76 8.76 -7.19
N LEU A 243 -12.63 8.44 -6.54
CA LEU A 243 -12.27 8.83 -5.19
C LEU A 243 -10.81 9.28 -5.17
N GLU A 244 -10.54 10.38 -4.49
CA GLU A 244 -9.20 10.90 -4.20
C GLU A 244 -9.09 11.13 -2.69
N LEU A 245 -7.99 10.68 -2.10
CA LEU A 245 -7.68 10.78 -0.68
C LEU A 245 -6.27 11.34 -0.53
N ASN A 246 -6.15 12.42 0.23
CA ASN A 246 -4.88 12.96 0.70
C ASN A 246 -4.81 12.85 2.23
N ILE A 247 -3.75 12.26 2.76
CA ILE A 247 -3.45 12.27 4.20
C ILE A 247 -2.04 12.82 4.38
N LYS A 248 -1.85 13.73 5.34
CA LYS A 248 -0.53 14.27 5.69
C LYS A 248 -0.34 14.27 7.19
N SER A 249 0.87 13.91 7.64
CA SER A 249 1.31 14.04 9.03
C SER A 249 2.80 14.38 9.06
N GLY A 250 3.14 15.65 9.30
CA GLY A 250 4.51 16.12 9.24
C GLY A 250 5.14 15.97 7.84
N ASP A 251 6.17 15.14 7.75
CA ASP A 251 6.90 14.77 6.52
C ASP A 251 6.32 13.53 5.81
N ARG A 252 5.38 12.82 6.44
CA ARG A 252 4.67 11.69 5.83
C ARG A 252 3.44 12.18 5.07
N GLN A 253 3.23 11.65 3.86
CA GLN A 253 2.07 11.94 3.01
C GLN A 253 1.58 10.69 2.28
N VAL A 254 0.26 10.57 2.13
CA VAL A 254 -0.44 9.58 1.31
C VAL A 254 -1.28 10.32 0.29
N ASP A 255 -1.10 9.98 -0.98
CA ASP A 255 -2.00 10.35 -2.06
C ASP A 255 -2.55 9.05 -2.66
N PHE A 256 -3.85 8.81 -2.51
CA PHE A 256 -4.54 7.66 -3.08
C PHE A 256 -5.63 8.14 -4.03
N ARG A 257 -5.67 7.56 -5.23
CA ARG A 257 -6.64 7.89 -6.28
C ARG A 257 -7.21 6.60 -6.85
N ILE A 258 -8.50 6.59 -7.13
CA ILE A 258 -9.14 5.45 -7.75
C ILE A 258 -10.32 5.90 -8.63
N ASP A 259 -10.35 5.38 -9.85
CA ASP A 259 -11.47 5.43 -10.77
C ASP A 259 -11.66 4.06 -11.46
N GLN A 260 -12.58 3.95 -12.41
CA GLN A 260 -12.90 2.70 -13.11
C GLN A 260 -11.73 2.11 -13.94
N SER A 261 -10.76 2.96 -14.30
CA SER A 261 -9.63 2.65 -15.20
C SER A 261 -8.27 2.67 -14.50
N HIS A 262 -8.10 3.49 -13.46
CA HIS A 262 -6.82 3.73 -12.80
C HIS A 262 -6.94 3.67 -11.28
N HIS A 263 -6.08 2.87 -10.65
CA HIS A 263 -5.84 2.92 -9.21
C HIS A 263 -4.40 3.42 -9.00
N GLN A 264 -4.21 4.50 -8.25
CA GLN A 264 -2.90 5.04 -7.91
C GLN A 264 -2.72 5.19 -6.40
N LEU A 265 -1.55 4.82 -5.89
CA LEU A 265 -1.14 5.10 -4.53
C LEU A 265 0.28 5.65 -4.52
N LYS A 266 0.47 6.77 -3.83
CA LYS A 266 1.77 7.30 -3.48
C LYS A 266 1.88 7.49 -1.98
N LEU A 267 2.91 6.92 -1.38
CA LEU A 267 3.28 7.09 0.03
C LEU A 267 4.67 7.73 0.08
N THR A 268 4.77 8.90 0.70
CA THR A 268 6.03 9.59 1.00
C THR A 268 6.29 9.53 2.49
N SER A 269 7.53 9.23 2.88
CA SER A 269 7.98 9.18 4.27
C SER A 269 9.49 9.40 4.38
N PRO A 270 10.06 9.63 5.58
CA PRO A 270 11.50 9.79 5.77
C PRO A 270 12.35 8.62 5.26
N SER A 271 11.87 7.38 5.40
CA SER A 271 12.61 6.20 4.93
C SER A 271 12.52 5.97 3.42
N GLY A 272 11.61 6.66 2.72
CA GLY A 272 11.45 6.54 1.27
C GLY A 272 10.07 6.89 0.70
N VAL A 273 9.98 6.74 -0.62
CA VAL A 273 8.78 6.92 -1.43
C VAL A 273 8.36 5.59 -2.07
N ILE A 274 7.08 5.29 -2.01
CA ILE A 274 6.40 4.22 -2.75
C ILE A 274 5.43 4.89 -3.72
N ASP A 275 5.43 4.46 -4.99
CA ASP A 275 4.55 4.97 -6.05
C ASP A 275 4.04 3.76 -6.86
N ILE A 276 2.72 3.56 -6.92
CA ILE A 276 2.06 2.40 -7.55
C ILE A 276 0.92 2.93 -8.43
N ASP A 277 0.95 2.64 -9.72
CA ASP A 277 -0.10 2.91 -10.72
C ASP A 277 -0.57 1.57 -11.29
N VAL A 278 -1.87 1.29 -11.22
CA VAL A 278 -2.50 0.09 -11.79
C VAL A 278 -3.58 0.50 -12.79
N LYS A 279 -3.54 -0.10 -13.98
CA LYS A 279 -4.34 0.22 -15.16
C LYS A 279 -5.24 -0.93 -15.54
N HIS A 280 -6.54 -0.65 -15.57
CA HIS A 280 -7.61 -1.64 -15.69
C HIS A 280 -8.16 -1.77 -17.12
N ASP A 281 -7.56 -1.07 -18.08
CA ASP A 281 -7.92 -1.02 -19.51
C ASP A 281 -8.11 -2.40 -20.16
N ASN A 282 -7.35 -3.40 -19.69
CA ASN A 282 -7.35 -4.79 -20.19
C ASN A 282 -8.26 -5.73 -19.40
N ALA A 283 -9.40 -5.24 -18.86
CA ALA A 283 -10.31 -5.98 -17.99
C ALA A 283 -10.72 -7.37 -18.53
N GLY A 284 -11.00 -7.49 -19.83
CA GLY A 284 -11.36 -8.75 -20.50
C GLY A 284 -10.25 -9.82 -20.55
N LEU A 285 -9.01 -9.50 -20.16
CA LEU A 285 -7.86 -10.42 -20.08
C LEU A 285 -7.47 -10.77 -18.63
N ARG A 286 -8.23 -10.32 -17.62
CA ARG A 286 -7.97 -10.64 -16.21
C ARG A 286 -8.13 -12.14 -15.94
N GLY A 287 -7.26 -12.64 -15.07
CA GLY A 287 -7.35 -13.99 -14.52
C GLY A 287 -8.38 -14.07 -13.40
N ASN A 288 -8.76 -15.30 -13.05
CA ASN A 288 -9.62 -15.57 -11.88
C ASN A 288 -8.88 -15.24 -10.56
N ALA A 289 -9.62 -15.18 -9.45
CA ALA A 289 -9.08 -14.83 -8.13
C ALA A 289 -7.85 -15.67 -7.72
N THR A 290 -7.84 -16.99 -7.97
CA THR A 290 -6.70 -17.86 -7.66
C THR A 290 -5.46 -17.50 -8.47
N GLN A 291 -5.62 -17.24 -9.77
CA GLN A 291 -4.54 -16.83 -10.66
C GLN A 291 -3.98 -15.46 -10.25
N ARG A 292 -4.85 -14.49 -9.90
CA ARG A 292 -4.43 -13.17 -9.41
C ARG A 292 -3.68 -13.26 -8.09
N GLU A 293 -4.16 -14.05 -7.13
CA GLU A 293 -3.44 -14.24 -5.86
C GLU A 293 -2.06 -14.85 -6.10
N GLN A 294 -1.96 -15.90 -6.92
CA GLN A 294 -0.68 -16.51 -7.29
C GLN A 294 0.26 -15.48 -7.93
N ALA A 295 -0.23 -14.66 -8.87
CA ALA A 295 0.56 -13.62 -9.51
C ALA A 295 1.06 -12.55 -8.53
N ILE A 296 0.21 -12.10 -7.60
CA ILE A 296 0.61 -11.18 -6.52
C ILE A 296 1.74 -11.82 -5.71
N GLN A 297 1.60 -13.07 -5.27
CA GLN A 297 2.65 -13.75 -4.50
C GLN A 297 3.98 -13.89 -5.26
N GLN A 298 3.97 -14.06 -6.59
CA GLN A 298 5.20 -14.05 -7.39
C GLN A 298 5.89 -12.68 -7.38
N PHE A 299 5.14 -11.59 -7.60
CA PHE A 299 5.69 -10.23 -7.51
C PHE A 299 6.16 -9.88 -6.09
N LEU A 300 5.48 -10.33 -5.04
CA LEU A 300 5.95 -10.18 -3.66
C LEU A 300 7.28 -10.90 -3.41
N GLY A 301 7.46 -12.11 -3.95
CA GLY A 301 8.73 -12.85 -3.87
C GLY A 301 9.85 -12.20 -4.67
N GLN A 302 9.53 -11.54 -5.79
CA GLN A 302 10.47 -10.71 -6.54
C GLN A 302 10.93 -9.50 -5.72
N ILE A 303 9.97 -8.79 -5.08
CA ILE A 303 10.25 -7.66 -4.18
C ILE A 303 11.16 -8.08 -3.03
N ASP A 304 10.89 -9.23 -2.38
CA ASP A 304 11.76 -9.78 -1.32
C ASP A 304 13.18 -10.09 -1.81
N SER A 305 13.30 -10.63 -3.03
CA SER A 305 14.58 -10.97 -3.63
C SER A 305 15.41 -9.72 -3.94
N ALA A 306 14.77 -8.68 -4.50
CA ALA A 306 15.38 -7.39 -4.75
C ALA A 306 15.77 -6.66 -3.45
N ALA A 307 14.87 -6.64 -2.46
CA ALA A 307 15.11 -6.07 -1.13
C ALA A 307 16.35 -6.66 -0.46
N LYS A 308 16.45 -7.99 -0.45
CA LYS A 308 17.60 -8.71 0.12
C LYS A 308 18.89 -8.44 -0.65
N ARG A 309 18.83 -8.36 -1.98
CA ARG A 309 20.02 -8.11 -2.82
C ARG A 309 20.52 -6.67 -2.72
N GLY A 310 19.61 -5.70 -2.61
CA GLY A 310 19.91 -4.28 -2.48
C GLY A 310 20.03 -3.75 -1.05
N HIS A 311 19.91 -4.60 -0.03
CA HIS A 311 19.92 -4.23 1.40
C HIS A 311 18.92 -3.09 1.74
N ALA A 312 17.67 -3.25 1.29
CA ALA A 312 16.59 -2.30 1.56
C ALA A 312 16.18 -2.25 3.04
N ASP A 313 15.53 -1.14 3.44
CA ASP A 313 14.86 -1.04 4.74
C ASP A 313 13.65 -1.99 4.82
N GLU A 314 13.67 -2.88 5.82
CA GLU A 314 12.63 -3.91 5.99
C GLU A 314 11.24 -3.31 6.24
N GLY A 315 11.16 -2.17 6.94
CA GLY A 315 9.90 -1.48 7.24
C GLY A 315 9.26 -0.84 6.01
N LEU A 316 10.07 -0.23 5.14
CA LEU A 316 9.63 0.33 3.86
C LEU A 316 9.21 -0.79 2.89
N ILE A 317 9.94 -1.91 2.84
CA ILE A 317 9.59 -3.07 2.02
C ILE A 317 8.27 -3.70 2.49
N ALA A 318 8.04 -3.83 3.80
CA ALA A 318 6.77 -4.31 4.33
C ALA A 318 5.58 -3.42 3.89
N GLN A 319 5.73 -2.08 4.02
CA GLN A 319 4.73 -1.11 3.54
C GLN A 319 4.50 -1.22 2.03
N TYR A 320 5.55 -1.40 1.22
CA TYR A 320 5.43 -1.54 -0.24
C TYR A 320 4.68 -2.82 -0.64
N LYS A 321 4.97 -3.94 0.02
CA LYS A 321 4.29 -5.23 -0.23
C LYS A 321 2.81 -5.19 0.16
N GLU A 322 2.48 -4.58 1.30
CA GLU A 322 1.10 -4.35 1.74
C GLU A 322 0.35 -3.45 0.75
N ALA A 323 0.94 -2.32 0.40
CA ALA A 323 0.40 -1.37 -0.57
C ALA A 323 0.15 -1.99 -1.95
N PHE A 324 1.14 -2.67 -2.53
CA PHE A 324 1.01 -3.35 -3.83
C PHE A 324 -0.11 -4.40 -3.81
N SER A 325 -0.13 -5.23 -2.76
CA SER A 325 -1.17 -6.25 -2.59
C SER A 325 -2.57 -5.65 -2.45
N ALA A 326 -2.70 -4.55 -1.72
CA ALA A 326 -3.97 -3.87 -1.51
C ALA A 326 -4.48 -3.26 -2.82
N VAL A 327 -3.70 -2.41 -3.49
CA VAL A 327 -4.09 -1.69 -4.72
C VAL A 327 -4.52 -2.65 -5.84
N GLN A 328 -3.81 -3.78 -5.99
CA GLN A 328 -4.14 -4.85 -6.96
C GLN A 328 -5.45 -5.61 -6.63
N LYS A 329 -5.90 -5.59 -5.37
CA LYS A 329 -7.11 -6.30 -4.90
C LYS A 329 -8.36 -5.43 -4.86
N ILE A 330 -8.24 -4.11 -4.80
CA ILE A 330 -9.39 -3.17 -4.76
C ILE A 330 -10.34 -3.43 -5.93
N ASN A 331 -11.65 -3.46 -5.66
CA ASN A 331 -12.69 -3.69 -6.67
C ASN A 331 -12.47 -4.96 -7.53
N THR A 332 -11.83 -6.00 -6.98
CA THR A 332 -11.66 -7.31 -7.64
C THR A 332 -12.36 -8.47 -6.92
N THR A 333 -13.10 -8.19 -5.84
CA THR A 333 -13.58 -9.22 -4.90
C THR A 333 -14.84 -9.96 -5.36
N ASP A 334 -15.64 -9.36 -6.26
CA ASP A 334 -16.97 -9.87 -6.68
C ASP A 334 -17.00 -10.60 -8.04
N ASP A 335 -15.96 -11.38 -8.35
CA ASP A 335 -15.94 -12.26 -9.54
C ASP A 335 -16.91 -13.47 -9.46
N THR A 336 -17.75 -13.56 -8.41
CA THR A 336 -18.73 -14.65 -8.22
C THR A 336 -20.10 -14.37 -8.85
N GLY A 337 -20.36 -13.15 -9.35
CA GLY A 337 -21.65 -12.82 -9.97
C GLY A 337 -21.62 -11.59 -10.88
N ASN A 338 -21.70 -11.81 -12.20
CA ASN A 338 -21.93 -10.78 -13.23
C ASN A 338 -20.88 -9.66 -13.38
N LEU A 339 -19.69 -10.04 -13.88
CA LEU A 339 -18.85 -9.15 -14.71
C LEU A 339 -19.59 -8.57 -15.96
N SER A 340 -20.82 -9.00 -16.23
CA SER A 340 -21.71 -8.44 -17.25
C SER A 340 -22.22 -7.01 -16.94
N ALA A 341 -22.14 -6.54 -15.69
CA ALA A 341 -22.71 -5.26 -15.26
C ALA A 341 -21.69 -4.11 -15.15
N LEU A 342 -20.38 -4.41 -15.16
CA LEU A 342 -19.27 -3.47 -15.05
C LEU A 342 -18.35 -3.61 -16.27
N ALA A 343 -18.77 -3.06 -17.42
CA ALA A 343 -17.91 -2.99 -18.61
C ALA A 343 -16.98 -1.77 -18.52
N PRO A 344 -15.67 -1.94 -18.81
CA PRO A 344 -15.26 -1.95 -20.22
C PRO A 344 -14.80 -3.31 -20.75
N ALA A 345 -14.97 -3.50 -22.06
CA ALA A 345 -14.44 -4.59 -22.88
C ALA A 345 -14.75 -6.04 -22.45
N LYS A 346 -15.65 -6.68 -23.20
CA LYS A 346 -15.59 -8.14 -23.41
C LYS A 346 -14.18 -8.51 -23.89
N ALA A 347 -13.68 -9.69 -23.52
CA ALA A 347 -12.44 -10.23 -24.05
C ALA A 347 -12.41 -10.14 -25.59
N PRO A 348 -11.22 -9.98 -26.23
CA PRO A 348 -11.11 -9.89 -27.68
C PRO A 348 -11.87 -11.01 -28.39
N SER A 349 -12.47 -10.73 -29.54
CA SER A 349 -13.30 -11.74 -30.24
C SER A 349 -12.50 -12.98 -30.70
N PHE A 350 -11.18 -12.85 -30.84
CA PHE A 350 -10.24 -13.94 -31.11
C PHE A 350 -9.73 -14.66 -29.85
N TRP A 351 -10.14 -14.23 -28.65
CA TRP A 351 -9.62 -14.73 -27.38
C TRP A 351 -10.04 -16.18 -27.12
N ASP A 352 -9.03 -17.00 -26.88
CA ASP A 352 -9.20 -18.37 -26.46
C ASP A 352 -9.14 -18.44 -24.92
N ALA A 353 -10.27 -18.72 -24.28
CA ALA A 353 -10.36 -18.74 -22.81
C ALA A 353 -9.37 -19.71 -22.14
N GLY A 354 -8.93 -20.77 -22.83
CA GLY A 354 -7.91 -21.68 -22.30
C GLY A 354 -6.48 -21.15 -22.36
N ALA A 355 -6.24 -20.04 -23.07
CA ALA A 355 -4.95 -19.33 -23.05
C ALA A 355 -4.79 -18.41 -21.84
N GLY A 356 -5.86 -18.15 -21.07
CA GLY A 356 -5.84 -17.22 -19.94
C GLY A 356 -4.84 -17.56 -18.84
N SER A 357 -4.55 -18.84 -18.62
CA SER A 357 -3.54 -19.33 -17.66
C SER A 357 -2.08 -19.06 -18.05
N LEU A 358 -1.83 -18.56 -19.26
CA LEU A 358 -0.49 -18.17 -19.72
C LEU A 358 -0.13 -16.74 -19.34
N LEU A 359 -1.13 -15.88 -19.16
CA LEU A 359 -0.95 -14.52 -18.64
C LEU A 359 -0.78 -14.55 -17.12
N THR A 360 -0.29 -13.46 -16.52
CA THR A 360 -0.34 -13.26 -15.06
C THR A 360 -1.78 -13.18 -14.54
N GLY A 361 -2.71 -12.70 -15.38
CA GLY A 361 -4.09 -12.42 -15.00
C GLY A 361 -4.28 -11.15 -14.14
N LEU A 362 -3.21 -10.41 -13.84
CA LEU A 362 -3.31 -9.10 -13.19
C LEU A 362 -3.62 -8.00 -14.20
N ALA A 363 -4.16 -6.90 -13.68
CA ALA A 363 -4.15 -5.61 -14.36
C ALA A 363 -2.70 -5.19 -14.69
N ASP A 364 -2.55 -4.30 -15.66
CA ASP A 364 -1.24 -3.74 -15.98
C ASP A 364 -0.85 -2.72 -14.92
N PHE A 365 0.44 -2.53 -14.67
CA PHE A 365 0.89 -1.65 -13.59
C PHE A 365 2.32 -1.15 -13.79
N ASP A 366 2.64 -0.06 -13.09
CA ASP A 366 3.99 0.38 -12.77
C ASP A 366 4.09 0.55 -11.25
N ALA A 367 5.05 -0.12 -10.62
CA ALA A 367 5.22 -0.09 -9.17
C ALA A 367 6.68 0.17 -8.83
N LYS A 368 6.92 1.21 -8.02
CA LYS A 368 8.24 1.72 -7.69
C LYS A 368 8.39 1.97 -6.20
N ILE A 369 9.59 1.71 -5.70
CA ILE A 369 10.05 2.05 -4.36
C ILE A 369 11.44 2.70 -4.45
N THR A 370 11.61 3.81 -3.76
CA THR A 370 12.87 4.55 -3.59
C THR A 370 13.09 4.76 -2.10
N GLY A 371 14.15 4.18 -1.53
CA GLY A 371 14.56 4.41 -0.14
C GLY A 371 15.29 5.75 0.04
N GLU A 372 15.50 6.12 1.30
CA GLU A 372 16.36 7.25 1.69
C GLU A 372 17.75 7.14 1.02
N THR A 373 18.28 8.27 0.55
CA THR A 373 19.65 8.37 0.02
C THR A 373 20.52 9.11 1.03
N THR A 374 21.60 8.47 1.49
CA THR A 374 22.52 9.04 2.50
C THR A 374 23.97 8.96 2.04
N THR A 375 24.85 9.82 2.56
CA THR A 375 26.31 9.74 2.34
C THR A 375 27.01 9.46 3.67
N PRO A 376 27.00 8.20 4.15
CA PRO A 376 27.44 7.88 5.51
C PRO A 376 28.96 8.02 5.71
N ASN A 377 29.75 8.09 4.63
CA ASN A 377 31.20 8.21 4.73
C ASN A 377 31.67 9.68 4.59
N PRO A 378 32.04 10.37 5.69
CA PRO A 378 32.51 11.76 5.59
C PRO A 378 33.84 11.92 4.85
N LEU A 379 34.63 10.84 4.72
CA LEU A 379 35.89 10.87 3.95
C LEU A 379 35.69 10.55 2.45
N ARG A 380 34.48 10.16 2.03
CA ARG A 380 34.14 9.77 0.66
C ARG A 380 32.70 10.16 0.31
N LEU A 381 32.47 11.47 0.19
CA LEU A 381 31.16 12.05 -0.11
C LEU A 381 30.55 11.59 -1.45
N GLN A 382 31.35 10.99 -2.34
CA GLN A 382 30.88 10.36 -3.58
C GLN A 382 30.32 8.93 -3.41
N GLU A 383 30.43 8.34 -2.21
CA GLU A 383 29.87 7.04 -1.87
C GLU A 383 28.55 7.25 -1.12
N SER A 384 27.43 6.91 -1.77
CA SER A 384 26.07 7.06 -1.23
C SER A 384 25.43 5.70 -1.01
N ASP A 385 24.68 5.58 0.09
CA ASP A 385 23.75 4.47 0.32
C ASP A 385 22.38 4.85 -0.23
N TYR A 386 21.78 3.97 -1.03
CA TYR A 386 20.44 4.15 -1.59
C TYR A 386 19.85 2.81 -2.05
N PHE A 387 18.52 2.76 -2.17
CA PHE A 387 17.80 1.62 -2.75
C PHE A 387 16.73 2.13 -3.72
N ASN A 388 16.74 1.66 -4.97
CA ASN A 388 15.69 1.91 -5.96
C ASN A 388 15.29 0.59 -6.60
N PHE A 389 14.02 0.23 -6.52
CA PHE A 389 13.46 -0.92 -7.23
C PHE A 389 12.18 -0.51 -7.96
N GLN A 390 12.03 -1.00 -9.19
CA GLN A 390 10.83 -0.84 -10.00
C GLN A 390 10.45 -2.20 -10.60
N THR A 391 9.16 -2.48 -10.67
CA THR A 391 8.60 -3.62 -11.39
C THR A 391 7.32 -3.18 -12.10
N SER A 392 7.11 -3.66 -13.33
CA SER A 392 5.97 -3.26 -14.16
C SER A 392 5.45 -4.42 -14.99
N GLN A 393 4.18 -4.30 -15.38
CA GLN A 393 3.53 -5.19 -16.32
C GLN A 393 2.76 -4.36 -17.35
N LYS A 394 2.89 -4.72 -18.62
CA LYS A 394 2.11 -4.13 -19.71
C LYS A 394 1.58 -5.20 -20.65
N THR A 395 0.28 -5.15 -20.95
CA THR A 395 -0.42 -6.03 -21.86
C THR A 395 -0.90 -5.23 -23.07
N THR A 396 -0.69 -5.78 -24.26
CA THR A 396 -1.04 -5.17 -25.53
C THR A 396 -1.79 -6.19 -26.38
N GLN A 397 -2.77 -5.72 -27.14
CA GLN A 397 -3.63 -6.53 -27.97
C GLN A 397 -3.75 -5.91 -29.37
N GLU A 398 -3.58 -6.75 -30.39
CA GLU A 398 -3.64 -6.36 -31.80
C GLU A 398 -4.43 -7.43 -32.57
N GLY A 399 -5.25 -7.05 -33.54
CA GLY A 399 -5.99 -8.03 -34.36
C GLY A 399 -7.39 -7.60 -34.75
N GLN A 400 -8.10 -8.54 -35.38
CA GLN A 400 -9.47 -8.37 -35.87
C GLN A 400 -10.26 -9.66 -35.66
N LEU A 401 -11.58 -9.56 -35.51
CA LEU A 401 -12.56 -10.66 -35.49
C LEU A 401 -12.03 -12.02 -35.01
N SER A 402 -11.41 -12.82 -35.89
CA SER A 402 -10.96 -14.18 -35.59
C SER A 402 -9.45 -14.43 -35.53
N SER A 403 -8.60 -13.43 -35.75
CA SER A 403 -7.14 -13.57 -35.66
C SER A 403 -6.51 -12.34 -35.01
N GLY A 404 -5.52 -12.58 -34.15
CA GLY A 404 -4.89 -11.51 -33.38
C GLY A 404 -3.68 -11.98 -32.61
N LYS A 405 -3.15 -11.06 -31.81
CA LYS A 405 -1.96 -11.22 -30.97
C LYS A 405 -2.20 -10.54 -29.64
N ILE A 406 -1.75 -11.19 -28.56
CA ILE A 406 -1.61 -10.56 -27.25
C ILE A 406 -0.13 -10.63 -26.88
N SER A 407 0.44 -9.52 -26.43
CA SER A 407 1.78 -9.52 -25.82
C SER A 407 1.72 -8.92 -24.43
N GLN A 408 2.24 -9.68 -23.45
CA GLN A 408 2.38 -9.25 -22.07
C GLN A 408 3.89 -9.19 -21.76
N LYS A 409 4.35 -8.02 -21.33
CA LYS A 409 5.74 -7.75 -20.95
C LYS A 409 5.78 -7.44 -19.45
N LEU A 410 6.67 -8.11 -18.74
CA LEU A 410 7.05 -7.83 -17.35
C LEU A 410 8.49 -7.29 -17.38
N GLU A 411 8.76 -6.26 -16.60
CA GLU A 411 10.10 -5.69 -16.43
C GLU A 411 10.37 -5.41 -14.96
N SER A 412 11.62 -5.52 -14.55
CA SER A 412 12.08 -4.98 -13.29
C SER A 412 13.49 -4.39 -13.38
N SER A 413 13.79 -3.47 -12.48
CA SER A 413 15.13 -2.94 -12.29
C SER A 413 15.44 -2.75 -10.81
N LEU A 414 16.67 -3.06 -10.42
CA LEU A 414 17.21 -2.80 -9.08
C LEU A 414 18.49 -1.98 -9.24
N SER A 415 18.51 -0.79 -8.67
CA SER A 415 19.73 -0.01 -8.51
C SER A 415 19.91 0.34 -7.03
N ALA A 416 20.98 -0.16 -6.42
CA ALA A 416 21.23 0.04 -5.00
C ALA A 416 22.71 0.19 -4.70
N ALA A 417 23.03 0.87 -3.62
CA ALA A 417 24.37 0.90 -3.06
C ALA A 417 24.31 0.94 -1.53
N PHE A 418 25.26 0.29 -0.87
CA PHE A 418 25.27 0.17 0.59
C PHE A 418 26.66 -0.15 1.14
N HIS A 419 26.94 0.29 2.38
CA HIS A 419 28.17 -0.04 3.12
C HIS A 419 27.96 -1.13 4.16
N LEU A 420 28.74 -2.22 4.08
CA LEU A 420 28.82 -3.23 5.15
C LEU A 420 30.21 -3.29 5.77
N GLU A 421 30.30 -3.63 7.05
CA GLU A 421 31.58 -3.93 7.71
C GLU A 421 32.33 -5.08 7.02
N LEU A 422 33.66 -5.03 7.04
CA LEU A 422 34.51 -6.11 6.53
C LEU A 422 34.24 -7.46 7.22
N LYS A 423 34.03 -7.46 8.54
CA LYS A 423 34.00 -8.70 9.35
C LYS A 423 32.60 -9.23 9.66
N SER A 424 31.65 -8.35 10.03
CA SER A 424 30.34 -8.80 10.52
C SER A 424 29.26 -8.89 9.45
N GLY A 425 29.42 -8.18 8.32
CA GLY A 425 28.36 -8.02 7.31
C GLY A 425 27.20 -7.11 7.76
N LYS A 426 27.31 -6.42 8.90
CA LYS A 426 26.35 -5.38 9.34
C LYS A 426 26.63 -4.05 8.67
N LYS A 427 25.71 -3.09 8.80
CA LYS A 427 25.90 -1.68 8.38
C LYS A 427 27.18 -1.12 9.00
N ALA A 428 28.01 -0.45 8.20
CA ALA A 428 29.28 0.10 8.68
C ALA A 428 29.11 1.42 9.45
N GLU A 429 29.77 1.56 10.60
CA GLU A 429 29.87 2.82 11.35
C GLU A 429 31.07 3.63 10.84
N LEU A 430 30.81 4.57 9.93
CA LEU A 430 31.84 5.35 9.24
C LEU A 430 31.97 6.76 9.85
N GLY A 431 33.20 7.22 10.02
CA GLY A 431 33.52 8.55 10.55
C GLY A 431 34.84 9.09 10.01
N GLU A 432 35.28 10.22 10.54
CA GLU A 432 36.49 10.92 10.05
C GLU A 432 37.80 10.22 10.40
N SER A 433 37.78 9.25 11.34
CA SER A 433 38.98 8.51 11.73
C SER A 433 39.28 7.38 10.75
N LYS A 434 40.57 7.20 10.39
CA LYS A 434 41.01 6.07 9.55
C LYS A 434 40.62 4.70 10.14
N ASN A 435 40.50 4.59 11.46
CA ASN A 435 40.13 3.33 12.12
C ASN A 435 38.67 2.93 11.88
N SER A 436 37.78 3.87 11.54
CA SER A 436 36.39 3.58 11.13
C SER A 436 36.27 3.12 9.67
N GLN A 437 37.29 3.34 8.86
CA GLN A 437 37.25 3.18 7.40
C GLN A 437 37.58 1.73 6.98
N ASN A 438 36.81 0.78 7.51
CA ASN A 438 37.03 -0.67 7.41
C ASN A 438 35.76 -1.39 6.93
N TYR A 439 35.45 -1.26 5.64
CA TYR A 439 34.15 -1.64 5.07
C TYR A 439 34.26 -2.21 3.64
N ARG A 440 33.15 -2.76 3.15
CA ARG A 440 32.88 -3.06 1.75
C ARG A 440 31.76 -2.15 1.28
N TYR A 441 31.99 -1.45 0.18
CA TYR A 441 30.95 -0.72 -0.54
C TYR A 441 30.45 -1.59 -1.69
N PHE A 442 29.15 -1.82 -1.71
CA PHE A 442 28.48 -2.61 -2.74
C PHE A 442 27.72 -1.68 -3.67
N LYS A 443 27.69 -2.00 -4.96
CA LYS A 443 26.78 -1.42 -5.94
C LYS A 443 26.10 -2.54 -6.72
N VAL A 444 24.78 -2.47 -6.79
CA VAL A 444 23.92 -3.37 -7.55
C VAL A 444 23.30 -2.57 -8.68
N ASP A 445 23.35 -3.14 -9.88
CA ASP A 445 22.66 -2.62 -11.07
C ASP A 445 22.11 -3.84 -11.84
N ASP A 446 20.81 -4.09 -11.72
CA ASP A 446 20.13 -5.22 -12.35
C ASP A 446 18.96 -4.75 -13.19
N HIS A 447 18.76 -5.42 -14.33
CA HIS A 447 17.57 -5.32 -15.16
C HIS A 447 17.12 -6.70 -15.60
N GLU A 448 15.83 -7.00 -15.42
CA GLU A 448 15.22 -8.27 -15.81
C GLU A 448 13.97 -7.99 -16.66
N SER A 449 13.75 -8.78 -17.71
CA SER A 449 12.59 -8.67 -18.58
C SER A 449 12.04 -10.04 -19.00
N SER A 450 10.73 -10.12 -19.16
CA SER A 450 10.02 -11.32 -19.61
C SER A 450 8.88 -10.89 -20.52
N LYS A 451 8.89 -11.39 -21.75
CA LYS A 451 7.93 -11.03 -22.79
C LYS A 451 7.27 -12.29 -23.33
N LEU A 452 5.98 -12.43 -23.03
CA LEU A 452 5.11 -13.42 -23.65
C LEU A 452 4.42 -12.80 -24.87
N GLU A 453 4.36 -13.55 -25.96
CA GLU A 453 3.60 -13.25 -27.17
C GLU A 453 2.73 -14.47 -27.50
N LEU A 454 1.42 -14.26 -27.60
CA LEU A 454 0.42 -15.27 -27.95
C LEU A 454 -0.20 -14.90 -29.29
N GLY A 455 -0.22 -15.81 -30.26
CA GLY A 455 -0.83 -15.64 -31.58
C GLY A 455 -2.08 -16.49 -31.73
N PHE A 456 -3.17 -15.88 -32.21
CA PHE A 456 -4.48 -16.48 -32.35
C PHE A 456 -4.92 -16.53 -33.81
N GLU A 457 -5.47 -17.67 -34.23
CA GLU A 457 -6.11 -17.85 -35.52
C GLU A 457 -7.42 -18.63 -35.35
N LYS A 458 -8.48 -18.21 -36.03
CA LYS A 458 -9.82 -18.82 -35.94
C LYS A 458 -10.33 -18.95 -34.49
N ASN A 459 -10.06 -17.93 -33.67
CA ASN A 459 -10.36 -17.89 -32.22
C ASN A 459 -9.65 -18.95 -31.37
N GLN A 460 -8.52 -19.51 -31.84
CA GLN A 460 -7.75 -20.51 -31.11
C GLN A 460 -6.28 -20.08 -30.98
N LEU A 461 -5.67 -20.42 -29.85
CA LEU A 461 -4.24 -20.23 -29.63
C LEU A 461 -3.42 -21.09 -30.61
N ASN A 462 -2.78 -20.46 -31.60
CA ASN A 462 -1.99 -21.13 -32.63
C ASN A 462 -0.47 -21.08 -32.33
N SER A 463 0.03 -19.97 -31.81
CA SER A 463 1.46 -19.82 -31.50
C SER A 463 1.69 -19.15 -30.16
N ALA A 464 2.84 -19.43 -29.56
CA ALA A 464 3.30 -18.70 -28.38
C ALA A 464 4.84 -18.60 -28.34
N ARG A 465 5.34 -17.45 -27.93
CA ARG A 465 6.78 -17.20 -27.71
C ARG A 465 6.97 -16.54 -26.36
N LEU A 466 7.84 -17.10 -25.53
CA LEU A 466 8.29 -16.50 -24.27
C LEU A 466 9.78 -16.19 -24.39
N GLU A 467 10.13 -14.93 -24.23
CA GLU A 467 11.51 -14.45 -24.21
C GLU A 467 11.81 -13.84 -22.84
N LYS A 468 12.87 -14.32 -22.19
CA LYS A 468 13.37 -13.81 -20.91
C LYS A 468 14.78 -13.30 -21.05
N SER A 469 15.10 -12.21 -20.36
CA SER A 469 16.47 -11.70 -20.23
C SER A 469 16.74 -11.22 -18.81
N HIS A 470 17.94 -11.43 -18.30
CA HIS A 470 18.47 -10.63 -17.20
C HIS A 470 19.87 -10.12 -17.54
N ASP A 471 20.19 -8.95 -17.00
CA ASP A 471 21.52 -8.33 -17.02
C ASP A 471 21.75 -7.79 -15.61
N ARG A 472 22.65 -8.42 -14.86
CA ARG A 472 22.84 -8.21 -13.42
C ARG A 472 24.29 -7.92 -13.13
N ASN A 473 24.56 -6.85 -12.41
CA ASN A 473 25.92 -6.42 -12.12
C ASN A 473 26.09 -6.12 -10.63
N LEU A 474 27.08 -6.76 -10.01
CA LEU A 474 27.48 -6.51 -8.63
C LEU A 474 28.93 -6.04 -8.59
N SER A 475 29.15 -4.77 -8.23
CA SER A 475 30.49 -4.26 -7.92
C SER A 475 30.70 -4.21 -6.41
N ILE A 476 31.88 -4.65 -5.95
CA ILE A 476 32.28 -4.68 -4.55
C ILE A 476 33.64 -4.01 -4.42
N SER A 477 33.76 -2.99 -3.59
CA SER A 477 35.03 -2.31 -3.28
C SER A 477 35.32 -2.44 -1.79
N SER A 478 36.43 -3.11 -1.45
CA SER A 478 36.86 -3.38 -0.07
C SER A 478 37.90 -2.37 0.38
N TYR A 479 37.68 -1.75 1.54
CA TYR A 479 38.54 -0.71 2.10
C TYR A 479 39.03 -1.08 3.50
N GLU A 480 40.33 -0.96 3.72
CA GLU A 480 40.96 -1.11 5.04
C GLU A 480 41.75 0.16 5.38
N PHE A 481 41.49 0.73 6.56
CA PHE A 481 41.98 2.05 7.00
C PHE A 481 41.82 3.17 5.95
N GLY A 482 40.75 3.11 5.14
CA GLY A 482 40.41 4.07 4.07
C GLY A 482 41.14 3.85 2.74
N LYS A 483 42.02 2.85 2.65
CA LYS A 483 42.69 2.45 1.42
C LYS A 483 41.91 1.33 0.74
N LEU A 484 41.74 1.44 -0.58
CA LEU A 484 41.18 0.35 -1.39
C LEU A 484 42.16 -0.83 -1.37
N ILE A 485 41.71 -1.99 -0.90
CA ILE A 485 42.52 -3.23 -0.84
C ILE A 485 42.09 -4.27 -1.88
N ASP A 486 40.82 -4.25 -2.31
CA ASP A 486 40.27 -5.12 -3.33
C ASP A 486 39.09 -4.43 -4.05
N SER A 487 38.88 -4.76 -5.32
CA SER A 487 37.74 -4.29 -6.10
C SER A 487 37.37 -5.32 -7.16
N THR A 488 36.20 -5.95 -6.99
CA THR A 488 35.67 -6.99 -7.87
C THR A 488 34.37 -6.52 -8.52
N THR A 489 34.09 -6.95 -9.75
CA THR A 489 32.78 -6.78 -10.40
C THR A 489 32.34 -8.09 -11.03
N VAL A 490 31.10 -8.48 -10.74
CA VAL A 490 30.51 -9.76 -11.16
C VAL A 490 29.31 -9.46 -12.06
N PRO A 491 29.49 -9.46 -13.39
CA PRO A 491 28.41 -9.40 -14.36
C PRO A 491 27.80 -10.80 -14.58
N ASP A 492 26.48 -10.85 -14.71
CA ASP A 492 25.71 -12.05 -14.98
C ASP A 492 24.59 -11.72 -15.96
N LYS A 493 24.63 -12.30 -17.17
CA LYS A 493 23.74 -11.95 -18.27
C LYS A 493 23.28 -13.20 -19.01
N GLN A 494 21.97 -13.36 -19.12
CA GLN A 494 21.36 -14.51 -19.79
C GLN A 494 20.14 -14.08 -20.60
N THR A 495 19.93 -14.73 -21.74
CA THR A 495 18.68 -14.67 -22.51
C THR A 495 18.20 -16.10 -22.75
N THR A 496 16.90 -16.35 -22.54
CA THR A 496 16.24 -17.63 -22.79
C THR A 496 15.01 -17.41 -23.66
N VAL A 497 14.87 -18.19 -24.73
CA VAL A 497 13.69 -18.15 -25.62
C VAL A 497 13.04 -19.53 -25.61
N ILE A 498 11.73 -19.56 -25.38
CA ILE A 498 10.87 -20.73 -25.59
C ILE A 498 9.88 -20.36 -26.69
N ASP A 499 9.97 -21.04 -27.83
CA ASP A 499 9.15 -20.74 -29.02
C ASP A 499 8.30 -21.96 -29.40
N PHE A 500 7.00 -21.75 -29.48
CA PHE A 500 6.00 -22.66 -29.99
C PHE A 500 5.36 -22.02 -31.23
N SER A 501 6.15 -21.93 -32.30
CA SER A 501 5.69 -21.52 -33.61
C SER A 501 4.66 -22.51 -34.16
N ALA A 502 3.72 -22.00 -34.95
CA ALA A 502 2.76 -22.86 -35.62
C ALA A 502 3.46 -23.70 -36.70
N ASN A 503 3.34 -25.03 -36.62
CA ASN A 503 3.68 -25.90 -37.74
C ASN A 503 2.61 -25.69 -38.83
N ALA A 504 2.89 -24.75 -39.74
CA ALA A 504 1.97 -24.24 -40.76
C ALA A 504 1.77 -25.20 -41.95
N THR A 505 1.41 -26.46 -41.66
CA THR A 505 0.77 -27.35 -42.63
C THR A 505 -0.74 -27.04 -42.64
N ARG A 506 -1.28 -26.72 -43.83
CA ARG A 506 -2.68 -26.26 -44.01
C ARG A 506 -3.74 -27.27 -43.56
N ASP A 507 -3.36 -28.53 -43.36
CA ASP A 507 -4.25 -29.66 -43.11
C ASP A 507 -4.15 -30.23 -41.68
N ASN A 508 -3.57 -29.50 -40.71
CA ASN A 508 -3.56 -29.94 -39.30
C ASN A 508 -4.99 -30.20 -38.83
N THR A 509 -5.28 -31.44 -38.42
CA THR A 509 -6.58 -31.85 -37.90
C THR A 509 -6.93 -31.12 -36.61
N ALA A 510 -8.22 -31.08 -36.24
CA ALA A 510 -8.66 -30.49 -34.96
C ALA A 510 -7.96 -31.14 -33.75
N THR A 511 -7.64 -32.43 -33.84
CA THR A 511 -6.87 -33.16 -32.81
C THR A 511 -5.43 -32.65 -32.70
N GLU A 512 -4.75 -32.40 -33.82
CA GLU A 512 -3.38 -31.89 -33.82
C GLU A 512 -3.32 -30.45 -33.31
N GLN A 513 -4.30 -29.61 -33.68
CA GLN A 513 -4.45 -28.25 -33.14
C GLN A 513 -4.67 -28.27 -31.62
N ALA A 514 -5.55 -29.16 -31.12
CA ALA A 514 -5.77 -29.33 -29.68
C ALA A 514 -4.51 -29.82 -28.93
N LEU A 515 -3.75 -30.75 -29.52
CA LEU A 515 -2.48 -31.23 -28.96
C LEU A 515 -1.40 -30.14 -28.96
N GLN A 516 -1.29 -29.33 -30.01
CA GLN A 516 -0.39 -28.18 -30.09
C GLN A 516 -0.73 -27.14 -29.02
N ARG A 517 -2.00 -26.77 -28.89
CA ARG A 517 -2.51 -25.89 -27.83
C ARG A 517 -2.20 -26.42 -26.43
N GLN A 518 -2.40 -27.71 -26.18
CA GLN A 518 -2.05 -28.32 -24.89
C GLN A 518 -0.53 -28.28 -24.62
N ARG A 519 0.31 -28.50 -25.64
CA ARG A 519 1.78 -28.36 -25.52
C ARG A 519 2.19 -26.93 -25.17
N ILE A 520 1.56 -25.92 -25.80
CA ILE A 520 1.80 -24.51 -25.48
C ILE A 520 1.42 -24.22 -24.01
N ILE A 521 0.20 -24.58 -23.61
CA ILE A 521 -0.31 -24.33 -22.25
C ILE A 521 0.58 -25.01 -21.20
N THR A 522 0.84 -26.32 -21.34
CA THR A 522 1.71 -27.05 -20.41
C THR A 522 3.16 -26.56 -20.46
N GLY A 523 3.64 -26.11 -21.62
CA GLY A 523 5.01 -25.66 -21.84
C GLY A 523 5.34 -24.29 -21.26
N LEU A 524 4.35 -23.40 -21.12
CA LEU A 524 4.52 -22.00 -20.69
C LEU A 524 3.79 -21.61 -19.40
N SER A 525 2.84 -22.43 -18.90
CA SER A 525 2.10 -22.14 -17.66
C SER A 525 3.02 -21.75 -16.50
N GLY A 526 2.75 -20.59 -15.89
CA GLY A 526 3.53 -20.03 -14.78
C GLY A 526 4.94 -19.54 -15.11
N LYS A 527 5.43 -19.66 -16.36
CA LYS A 527 6.81 -19.28 -16.71
C LYS A 527 7.02 -17.79 -17.01
N ILE A 528 5.96 -16.99 -17.07
CA ILE A 528 6.04 -15.57 -17.43
C ILE A 528 6.68 -14.70 -16.34
N PHE A 529 6.49 -15.02 -15.05
CA PHE A 529 7.11 -14.30 -13.93
C PHE A 529 8.63 -14.37 -14.02
N LEU A 530 9.33 -13.31 -13.58
CA LEU A 530 10.77 -13.12 -13.77
C LEU A 530 11.60 -14.19 -13.02
#